data_AF-A0A915I8E0-F1
#
_entry.id   AF-A0A915I8E0-F1
#
_cell.length_a   1.000
_cell.length_b   1.000
_cell.length_c   1.000
_cell.angle_alpha   90.00
_cell.angle_beta   90.00
_cell.angle_gamma   90.00
#
_symmetry.space_group_name_H-M   'P 1'
#
loop_
_entity.id
_entity.type
_entity.pdbx_description
1 polymer ?
#
loop_
_entity_poly.entity_id
_entity_poly.type
_entity_poly.pdbx_seq_one_letter_code
_entity_poly.pdbx_strand_id
1 'polypeptide(L)'
;MQIFFKRLLNDQENVDLILKTDDGSKIGAHSCILKSRCPTFFDRYIKNQLINDQLSPNQSIILISDVNFDSLKFYLKCIYAEDQIPSLVLGGAGAENSNFKAEN
;
A
#
# COMPACT_ATOMS: atom_id res chain seq x y z
N MET A 1 -8.31 -14.07 -15.57
CA MET A 1 -6.91 -14.01 -15.06
C MET A 1 -6.87 -13.31 -13.69
N GLN A 2 -7.73 -13.73 -12.74
CA GLN A 2 -8.08 -13.00 -11.51
C GLN A 2 -7.59 -13.69 -10.21
N ILE A 3 -6.99 -14.88 -10.32
CA ILE A 3 -6.71 -15.76 -9.16
C ILE A 3 -5.26 -15.62 -8.66
N PHE A 4 -4.35 -15.09 -9.49
CA PHE A 4 -2.91 -15.10 -9.20
C PHE A 4 -2.47 -14.08 -8.14
N PHE A 5 -3.08 -12.88 -8.09
CA PHE A 5 -2.62 -11.82 -7.19
C PHE A 5 -2.91 -12.11 -5.71
N LYS A 6 -4.05 -12.71 -5.38
CA LYS A 6 -4.38 -13.07 -3.99
C LYS A 6 -3.38 -14.05 -3.38
N ARG A 7 -2.76 -14.91 -4.19
CA ARG A 7 -1.76 -15.89 -3.75
C ARG A 7 -0.41 -15.22 -3.41
N LEU A 8 -0.08 -14.13 -4.10
CA LEU A 8 1.13 -13.33 -3.87
C LEU A 8 1.08 -12.50 -2.59
N LEU A 9 -0.11 -12.27 -2.00
CA LEU A 9 -0.20 -11.54 -0.73
C LEU A 9 0.43 -12.33 0.45
N ASN A 10 0.47 -13.65 0.32
CA ASN A 10 1.12 -14.55 1.28
C ASN A 10 2.51 -15.00 0.81
N ASP A 11 2.94 -14.60 -0.38
CA ASP A 11 4.27 -14.91 -0.88
C ASP A 11 5.26 -13.92 -0.22
N GLN A 12 6.06 -14.42 0.71
CA GLN A 12 7.11 -13.67 1.38
C GLN A 12 8.48 -13.90 0.72
N GLU A 13 8.58 -14.82 -0.24
CA GLU A 13 9.87 -15.22 -0.84
C GLU A 13 10.35 -14.23 -1.91
N ASN A 14 9.45 -13.46 -2.51
CA ASN A 14 9.75 -12.52 -3.61
C ASN A 14 9.52 -11.04 -3.26
N VAL A 15 9.47 -10.72 -1.97
CA VAL A 15 9.27 -9.34 -1.50
C VAL A 15 10.52 -8.50 -1.80
N ASP A 16 10.38 -7.58 -2.77
CA ASP A 16 11.41 -6.61 -3.17
C ASP A 16 11.27 -5.26 -2.43
N LEU A 17 10.14 -5.05 -1.74
CA LEU A 17 9.81 -3.77 -1.13
C LEU A 17 9.24 -3.93 0.29
N ILE A 18 9.79 -3.18 1.24
CA ILE A 18 9.31 -3.13 2.63
C ILE A 18 8.71 -1.75 2.87
N LEU A 19 7.40 -1.68 3.12
CA LEU A 19 6.77 -0.46 3.58
C LEU A 19 6.90 -0.40 5.11
N LYS A 20 7.47 0.68 5.62
CA LYS A 20 7.62 0.96 7.04
C LYS A 20 6.71 2.12 7.42
N THR A 21 5.90 1.96 8.45
CA THR A 21 5.06 3.03 9.02
C THR A 21 5.82 3.81 10.11
N ASP A 22 5.28 4.97 10.51
CA ASP A 22 5.92 5.86 11.49
C ASP A 22 6.06 5.22 12.89
N ASP A 23 5.19 4.27 13.22
CA ASP A 23 5.26 3.45 14.45
C ASP A 23 6.39 2.40 14.42
N GLY A 24 7.11 2.28 13.30
CA GLY A 24 8.19 1.32 13.09
C GLY A 24 7.75 -0.05 12.58
N SER A 25 6.46 -0.28 12.42
CA SER A 25 5.91 -1.52 11.85
C SER A 25 6.31 -1.66 10.37
N LYS A 26 6.46 -2.90 9.91
CA LYS A 26 6.95 -3.22 8.56
C LYS A 26 6.00 -4.19 7.87
N ILE A 27 5.76 -3.97 6.58
CA ILE A 27 4.98 -4.87 5.73
C ILE A 27 5.69 -5.10 4.39
N GLY A 28 5.88 -6.36 4.04
CA GLY A 28 6.45 -6.76 2.76
C GLY A 28 5.43 -6.59 1.63
N ALA A 29 5.89 -6.06 0.50
CA ALA A 29 5.09 -5.86 -0.70
C ALA A 29 5.94 -6.10 -1.96
N HIS A 30 5.24 -6.19 -3.10
CA HIS A 30 5.85 -6.36 -4.42
C HIS A 30 5.70 -5.07 -5.22
N SER A 31 6.82 -4.46 -5.62
CA SER A 31 6.86 -3.21 -6.37
C SER A 31 6.08 -3.30 -7.69
N CYS A 32 6.15 -4.46 -8.36
CA CYS A 32 5.46 -4.72 -9.62
C CYS A 32 3.93 -4.66 -9.48
N ILE A 33 3.39 -5.15 -8.36
CA ILE A 33 1.94 -5.11 -8.07
C ILE A 33 1.51 -3.69 -7.78
N LEU A 34 2.26 -2.97 -6.93
CA LEU A 34 1.96 -1.58 -6.58
C LEU A 34 2.01 -0.68 -7.82
N LYS A 35 3.01 -0.85 -8.68
CA LYS A 35 3.14 -0.11 -9.95
C LYS A 35 1.99 -0.41 -10.91
N SER A 36 1.56 -1.67 -11.01
CA SER A 36 0.49 -2.07 -11.92
C SER A 36 -0.91 -1.68 -11.43
N ARG A 37 -1.14 -1.71 -10.12
CA ARG A 37 -2.49 -1.56 -9.53
C ARG A 37 -2.73 -0.20 -8.90
N CYS A 38 -1.69 0.42 -8.37
CA CYS A 38 -1.77 1.75 -7.79
C CYS A 38 -0.61 2.63 -8.26
N PRO A 39 -0.56 2.96 -9.57
CA PRO A 39 0.53 3.75 -10.14
C PRO A 39 0.68 5.10 -9.44
N THR A 40 -0.43 5.72 -9.03
CA THR A 40 -0.41 7.01 -8.32
C THR A 40 0.26 6.91 -6.95
N PHE A 41 -0.04 5.87 -6.16
CA PHE A 41 0.62 5.65 -4.87
C PHE A 41 2.12 5.34 -5.07
N PHE A 42 2.43 4.50 -6.06
CA PHE A 42 3.79 4.15 -6.40
C PHE A 42 4.62 5.39 -6.79
N ASP A 43 4.13 6.21 -7.71
CA ASP A 43 4.85 7.41 -8.15
C ASP A 43 5.00 8.44 -7.03
N ARG A 44 3.99 8.64 -6.18
CA ARG A 44 4.02 9.66 -5.12
C ARG A 44 4.91 9.26 -3.94
N TYR A 45 4.81 8.03 -3.46
CA TYR A 45 5.42 7.63 -2.18
C TYR A 45 6.62 6.70 -2.35
N ILE A 46 6.65 5.88 -3.40
CA ILE A 46 7.64 4.81 -3.54
C ILE A 46 8.77 5.21 -4.48
N LYS A 47 8.46 5.70 -5.68
CA LYS A 47 9.43 5.90 -6.77
C LYS A 47 10.61 6.77 -6.38
N ASN A 48 10.35 7.90 -5.72
CA ASN A 48 11.41 8.82 -5.30
C ASN A 48 12.34 8.20 -4.23
N GLN A 49 11.77 7.43 -3.31
CA GLN A 49 12.55 6.75 -2.28
C GLN A 49 13.34 5.57 -2.86
N LEU A 50 12.76 4.83 -3.81
CA LEU A 50 13.43 3.72 -4.50
C LEU A 50 14.64 4.18 -5.32
N ILE A 51 14.55 5.36 -5.96
CA ILE A 51 15.68 5.96 -6.69
C ILE A 51 16.82 6.33 -5.74
N ASN A 52 16.49 6.82 -4.54
CA ASN A 52 17.47 7.16 -3.52
C ASN A 52 18.07 5.92 -2.81
N ASP A 53 17.34 4.82 -2.80
CA ASP A 53 17.71 3.56 -2.12
C ASP A 53 18.41 2.55 -3.05
N GLN A 54 18.90 2.96 -4.23
CA GLN A 54 19.66 2.10 -5.16
C GLN A 54 20.98 1.51 -4.60
N LEU A 55 21.27 1.72 -3.32
CA LEU A 55 22.43 1.22 -2.60
C LEU A 55 22.15 -0.09 -1.83
N SER A 56 20.88 -0.51 -1.68
CA SER A 56 20.52 -1.71 -0.92
C SER A 56 20.24 -2.91 -1.86
N PRO A 57 21.07 -3.97 -1.84
CA PRO A 57 21.10 -4.98 -2.91
C PRO A 57 19.93 -5.98 -2.90
N ASN A 58 19.12 -6.05 -1.84
CA ASN A 58 18.11 -7.13 -1.71
C ASN A 58 16.68 -6.64 -1.45
N GLN A 59 16.46 -5.58 -0.66
CA GLN A 59 15.12 -5.10 -0.31
C GLN A 59 15.16 -3.60 -0.01
N SER A 60 14.34 -2.82 -0.71
CA SER A 60 14.25 -1.37 -0.45
C SER A 60 13.23 -1.09 0.65
N ILE A 61 13.60 -0.22 1.59
CA ILE A 61 12.72 0.16 2.71
C ILE A 61 12.14 1.55 2.43
N ILE A 62 10.82 1.61 2.28
CA ILE A 62 10.10 2.84 2.00
C ILE A 62 9.34 3.27 3.25
N LEU A 63 9.61 4.48 3.72
CA LEU A 63 8.86 5.06 4.82
C LEU A 63 7.55 5.65 4.29
N ILE A 64 6.43 5.17 4.82
CA ILE A 64 5.11 5.74 4.57
C ILE A 64 4.67 6.44 5.85
N SER A 65 4.75 7.77 5.83
CA SER A 65 4.30 8.61 6.93
C SER A 65 2.81 8.93 6.82
N ASP A 66 2.21 9.28 7.96
CA ASP A 66 0.79 9.64 8.07
C ASP A 66 -0.18 8.48 7.75
N VAL A 67 0.27 7.23 7.92
CA VAL A 67 -0.57 6.05 7.83
C VAL A 67 -0.27 5.09 8.99
N ASN A 68 -1.32 4.54 9.57
CA ASN A 68 -1.19 3.46 10.55
C ASN A 68 -0.99 2.11 9.86
N PHE A 69 -0.43 1.14 10.60
CA PHE A 69 -0.14 -0.19 10.06
C PHE A 69 -1.41 -0.92 9.57
N ASP A 70 -2.52 -0.84 10.31
CA ASP A 70 -3.76 -1.56 9.98
C ASP A 70 -4.41 -1.06 8.69
N SER A 71 -4.45 0.26 8.48
CA SER A 71 -4.95 0.88 7.24
C SER A 71 -4.04 0.55 6.06
N LEU A 72 -2.72 0.58 6.24
CA LEU A 72 -1.78 0.19 5.19
C LEU A 72 -1.94 -1.30 4.81
N LYS A 73 -2.10 -2.16 5.82
CA LYS A 73 -2.35 -3.60 5.63
C LYS A 73 -3.68 -3.86 4.94
N PHE A 74 -4.74 -3.14 5.33
CA PHE A 74 -6.04 -3.23 4.67
C PHE A 74 -5.96 -2.77 3.21
N TYR A 75 -5.24 -1.68 2.96
CA TYR A 75 -5.04 -1.15 1.60
C TYR A 75 -4.30 -2.13 0.69
N LEU A 76 -3.21 -2.72 1.18
CA LEU A 76 -2.50 -3.77 0.45
C LEU A 76 -3.40 -4.97 0.16
N LYS A 77 -4.25 -5.37 1.12
CA LYS A 77 -5.25 -6.42 0.89
C LYS A 77 -6.19 -6.04 -0.26
N CYS A 78 -6.70 -4.81 -0.31
CA CYS A 78 -7.56 -4.34 -1.41
C CYS A 78 -6.82 -4.39 -2.76
N ILE A 79 -5.58 -3.91 -2.81
CA ILE A 79 -4.75 -3.91 -4.03
C ILE A 79 -4.57 -5.33 -4.61
N TYR A 80 -4.36 -6.31 -3.74
CA TYR A 80 -4.12 -7.70 -4.16
C TYR A 80 -5.40 -8.52 -4.33
N ALA A 81 -6.49 -8.13 -3.67
CA ALA A 81 -7.79 -8.81 -3.74
C ALA A 81 -8.71 -8.29 -4.86
N GLU A 82 -8.32 -7.23 -5.57
CA GLU A 82 -9.12 -6.53 -6.59
C GLU A 82 -10.44 -5.92 -6.06
N ASP A 83 -10.62 -5.84 -4.75
CA ASP A 83 -11.71 -5.08 -4.16
C ASP A 83 -11.44 -3.58 -4.34
N GLN A 84 -12.50 -2.79 -4.56
CA GLN A 84 -12.42 -1.34 -4.81
C GLN A 84 -11.36 -0.72 -3.91
N ILE A 85 -10.27 -0.21 -4.51
CA ILE A 85 -9.15 0.37 -3.77
C ILE A 85 -9.72 1.55 -3.00
N PRO A 86 -9.81 1.50 -1.66
CA PRO A 86 -10.31 2.62 -0.89
C PRO A 86 -9.39 3.79 -1.16
N SER A 87 -9.93 4.95 -1.49
CA SER A 87 -9.14 6.18 -1.55
C SER A 87 -8.48 6.36 -0.20
N LEU A 88 -7.17 6.10 -0.11
CA LEU A 88 -6.43 6.32 1.12
C LEU A 88 -6.40 7.82 1.33
N VAL A 89 -7.22 8.30 2.28
CA VAL A 89 -7.21 9.71 2.69
C VAL A 89 -5.92 9.90 3.48
N LEU A 90 -4.83 10.18 2.77
CA LEU A 90 -3.59 10.67 3.36
C LEU A 90 -3.83 12.15 3.64
N GLY A 91 -3.70 12.53 4.92
CA GLY A 91 -4.43 13.62 5.53
C GLY A 91 -4.31 14.96 4.82
N GLY A 92 -5.46 15.50 4.43
CA GLY A 92 -5.67 16.92 4.18
C GLY A 92 -7.01 17.30 4.77
N ALA A 93 -6.98 17.97 5.92
CA ALA A 93 -8.04 18.70 6.62
C ALA A 93 -9.50 18.58 6.13
N GLY A 94 -10.36 18.04 7.01
CA GLY A 94 -11.77 18.44 7.26
C GLY A 94 -12.76 18.66 6.10
N ALA A 95 -13.77 17.78 6.01
CA ALA A 95 -15.13 18.02 5.47
C ALA A 95 -15.86 16.65 5.43
N GLU A 96 -16.63 16.28 6.45
CA GLU A 96 -18.09 16.43 6.57
C GLU A 96 -18.93 15.25 6.03
N ASN A 97 -19.53 14.56 7.01
CA ASN A 97 -20.73 13.73 7.01
C ASN A 97 -21.56 13.58 5.71
N SER A 98 -21.85 12.33 5.33
CA SER A 98 -23.20 11.96 4.90
C SER A 98 -23.51 10.47 5.09
N ASN A 99 -24.22 10.17 6.18
CA ASN A 99 -25.53 9.52 6.15
C ASN A 99 -25.60 8.05 5.64
N PHE A 100 -25.33 7.07 6.50
CA PHE A 100 -25.90 5.72 6.33
C PHE A 100 -27.30 5.70 6.95
N LYS A 101 -28.29 6.04 6.13
CA LYS A 101 -29.71 5.89 6.45
C LYS A 101 -30.02 4.40 6.50
N ALA A 102 -30.41 3.91 7.68
CA ALA A 102 -31.01 2.60 7.81
C ALA A 102 -32.35 2.61 7.07
N GLU A 103 -32.49 1.76 6.05
CA GLU A 103 -33.75 1.53 5.36
C GLU A 103 -34.28 0.13 5.71
N ASN A 104 -35.30 0.19 6.59
CA ASN A 104 -36.51 -0.62 6.70
C ASN A 104 -36.42 -2.11 7.05
#